data_AF-A0A2V5WSK9-F1
#
_entry.id   AF-A0A2V5WSK9-F1
#
_cell.length_a   1.000
_cell.length_b   1.000
_cell.length_c   1.000
_cell.angle_alpha   90.00
_cell.angle_beta   90.00
_cell.angle_gamma   90.00
#
_symmetry.space_group_name_H-M   'P 1'
#
loop_
_entity.id
_entity.type
_entity.pdbx_description
1 polymer ?
#
loop_
_entity_poly.entity_id
_entity_poly.type
_entity_poly.pdbx_seq_one_letter_code
_entity_poly.pdbx_strand_id
1 'polypeptide(L)'
;MREGLSDNYAWCIYEDKEGVLWIGTENGLNRLKDGRVNWFKTDQGLFDNVANDILEDRQGNLWTSCNRGIYRVSKAQLNAVADGVAQTVEYVSYDISDGMLSSETNGENQPAACKTLDGRLWFPTTDGVVMIDPDRITLNDLPPPLVIEEILMDGLSLNPNHRAMLDPGRGGVFEIHYTANSLVAPEKVRFRY
;
A
#
# COMPACT_ATOMS: atom_id res chain seq x y z
N MET A 1 -7.03 16.99 21.22
CA MET A 1 -8.02 16.50 20.23
C MET A 1 -7.49 16.83 18.86
N ARG A 2 -7.46 15.87 17.94
CA ARG A 2 -7.16 16.15 16.53
C ARG A 2 -8.49 16.58 15.91
N GLU A 3 -8.67 17.88 15.75
CA GLU A 3 -9.86 18.44 15.14
C GLU A 3 -9.57 18.73 13.66
N GLY A 4 -10.42 18.23 12.77
CA GLY A 4 -10.32 18.48 11.34
C GLY A 4 -9.69 17.35 10.52
N LEU A 5 -9.71 17.56 9.20
CA LEU A 5 -9.09 16.68 8.21
C LEU A 5 -7.57 16.67 8.35
N SER A 6 -6.93 15.69 7.73
CA SER A 6 -5.48 15.54 7.71
C SER A 6 -4.74 16.62 6.91
N ASP A 7 -5.47 17.38 6.08
CA ASP A 7 -4.98 18.52 5.30
C ASP A 7 -6.10 19.58 5.10
N ASN A 8 -5.74 20.77 4.65
CA ASN A 8 -6.68 21.85 4.31
C ASN A 8 -7.30 21.70 2.92
N TYR A 9 -6.69 20.88 2.05
CA TYR A 9 -7.20 20.61 0.70
C TYR A 9 -7.77 19.20 0.63
N ALA A 10 -9.08 19.12 0.34
CA ALA A 10 -9.75 17.86 0.00
C ALA A 10 -9.77 17.72 -1.52
N TRP A 11 -9.09 16.69 -2.03
CA TRP A 11 -9.05 16.38 -3.46
C TRP A 11 -10.28 15.64 -3.91
N CYS A 12 -10.78 14.71 -3.10
CA CYS A 12 -11.94 13.91 -3.44
C CYS A 12 -12.79 13.60 -2.20
N ILE A 13 -14.07 13.34 -2.44
CA ILE A 13 -15.02 12.91 -1.43
C ILE A 13 -15.83 11.76 -2.02
N TYR A 14 -15.92 10.67 -1.27
CA TYR A 14 -16.73 9.51 -1.59
C TYR A 14 -17.66 9.21 -0.42
N GLU A 15 -18.97 9.15 -0.66
CA GLU A 15 -19.95 8.69 0.32
C GLU A 15 -20.23 7.21 0.08
N ASP A 16 -20.04 6.39 1.12
CA ASP A 16 -20.39 4.99 1.04
C ASP A 16 -21.89 4.74 1.35
N LYS A 17 -22.34 3.50 1.11
CA LYS A 17 -23.74 3.10 1.32
C LYS A 17 -24.25 3.23 2.76
N GLU A 18 -23.35 3.42 3.73
CA GLU A 18 -23.67 3.56 5.16
C GLU A 18 -23.69 5.04 5.58
N GLY A 19 -23.52 5.98 4.63
CA GLY A 19 -23.44 7.41 4.91
C GLY A 19 -22.10 7.84 5.51
N VAL A 20 -21.07 6.99 5.45
CA VAL A 20 -19.72 7.34 5.86
C VAL A 20 -19.03 8.08 4.72
N LEU A 21 -18.48 9.25 5.04
CA LEU A 21 -17.71 10.03 4.08
C LEU A 21 -16.24 9.64 4.15
N TRP A 22 -15.68 9.31 3.00
CA TRP A 22 -14.26 9.06 2.78
C TRP A 22 -13.69 10.23 1.99
N ILE A 23 -12.65 10.87 2.52
CA ILE A 23 -12.13 12.13 1.97
C ILE A 23 -10.64 11.99 1.73
N GLY A 24 -10.21 12.11 0.48
CA GLY A 24 -8.81 12.08 0.09
C GLY A 24 -8.20 13.48 0.13
N THR A 25 -6.98 13.59 0.67
CA THR A 25 -6.23 14.84 0.77
C THR A 25 -4.78 14.63 0.32
N GLU A 26 -3.95 15.68 0.34
CA GLU A 26 -2.49 15.57 0.11
C GLU A 26 -1.78 14.78 1.22
N ASN A 27 -2.41 14.64 2.39
CA ASN A 27 -1.75 14.19 3.60
C ASN A 27 -2.56 13.16 4.39
N GLY A 28 -3.41 12.40 3.71
CA GLY A 28 -4.03 11.19 4.24
C GLY A 28 -5.38 10.88 3.60
N LEU A 29 -5.82 9.65 3.85
CA LEU A 29 -7.22 9.27 3.67
C LEU A 29 -7.97 9.58 4.96
N ASN A 30 -9.13 10.23 4.87
CA ASN A 30 -9.94 10.60 6.02
C ASN A 30 -11.26 9.86 5.98
N ARG A 31 -11.80 9.56 7.16
CA ARG A 31 -13.14 9.04 7.39
C ARG A 31 -13.89 10.01 8.29
N LEU A 32 -15.04 10.49 7.82
CA LEU A 32 -16.00 11.25 8.61
C LEU A 32 -17.24 10.39 8.83
N LYS A 33 -17.46 10.01 10.10
CA LYS A 33 -18.60 9.20 10.54
C LYS A 33 -19.14 9.76 11.85
N ASP A 34 -20.46 9.95 11.93
CA ASP A 34 -21.13 10.46 13.15
C ASP A 34 -20.51 11.75 13.70
N GLY A 35 -20.08 12.66 12.80
CA GLY A 35 -19.43 13.92 13.14
C GLY A 35 -17.98 13.79 13.64
N ARG A 36 -17.40 12.59 13.60
CA ARG A 36 -16.01 12.32 14.00
C ARG A 36 -15.14 12.11 12.78
N VAL A 37 -13.99 12.78 12.77
CA VAL A 37 -12.96 12.61 11.75
C VAL A 37 -11.86 11.70 12.27
N ASN A 38 -11.55 10.68 11.49
CA ASN A 38 -10.35 9.87 11.62
C ASN A 38 -9.53 10.02 10.33
N TRP A 39 -8.22 9.86 10.40
CA TRP A 39 -7.38 9.83 9.23
C TRP A 39 -6.37 8.70 9.31
N PHE A 40 -5.91 8.30 8.14
CA PHE A 40 -4.96 7.23 7.90
C PHE A 40 -3.80 7.79 7.08
N LYS A 41 -2.58 7.40 7.44
CA LYS A 41 -1.34 7.80 6.77
C LYS A 41 -0.41 6.60 6.63
N THR A 42 0.75 6.80 6.01
CA THR A 42 1.77 5.77 5.81
C THR A 42 2.28 5.16 7.11
N ASP A 43 2.31 5.92 8.22
CA ASP A 43 2.65 5.41 9.56
C ASP A 43 1.62 4.42 10.13
N GLN A 44 0.38 4.44 9.62
CA GLN A 44 -0.69 3.49 9.92
C GLN A 44 -0.85 2.42 8.83
N GLY A 45 0.09 2.36 7.88
CA GLY A 45 0.13 1.34 6.85
C GLY A 45 -0.59 1.70 5.56
N LEU A 46 -0.86 2.97 5.25
CA LEU A 46 -1.23 3.34 3.87
C LEU A 46 -0.03 3.21 2.91
N PHE A 47 -0.32 3.01 1.63
CA PHE A 47 0.71 3.05 0.58
C PHE A 47 1.30 4.45 0.43
N ASP A 48 0.43 5.46 0.35
CA ASP A 48 0.75 6.87 0.15
C ASP A 48 -0.16 7.76 1.00
N ASN A 49 0.30 8.96 1.31
CA ASN A 49 -0.51 9.97 2.01
C ASN A 49 -1.37 10.78 1.02
N VAL A 50 -0.96 10.88 -0.24
CA VAL A 50 -1.75 11.53 -1.28
C VAL A 50 -2.87 10.57 -1.71
N ALA A 51 -4.11 11.03 -1.62
CA ALA A 51 -5.30 10.33 -2.10
C ALA A 51 -6.10 11.24 -3.04
N ASN A 52 -5.92 11.03 -4.34
CA ASN A 52 -6.46 11.90 -5.39
C ASN A 52 -7.91 11.57 -5.75
N ASP A 53 -8.26 10.28 -5.81
CA ASP A 53 -9.60 9.77 -6.07
C ASP A 53 -9.95 8.65 -5.09
N ILE A 54 -11.25 8.40 -4.86
CA ILE A 54 -11.72 7.26 -4.07
C ILE A 54 -12.85 6.57 -4.81
N LEU A 55 -12.70 5.26 -5.08
CA LEU A 55 -13.75 4.40 -5.61
C LEU A 55 -13.90 3.15 -4.72
N GLU A 56 -15.13 2.75 -4.41
CA GLU A 56 -15.40 1.47 -3.73
C GLU A 56 -15.69 0.36 -4.76
N ASP A 57 -15.00 -0.77 -4.67
CA ASP A 57 -15.31 -1.97 -5.46
C ASP A 57 -16.47 -2.79 -4.86
N ARG A 58 -16.83 -3.91 -5.49
CA ARG A 58 -17.90 -4.80 -4.98
C ARG A 58 -17.46 -5.66 -3.79
N GLN A 59 -16.16 -5.77 -3.56
CA GLN A 59 -15.55 -6.58 -2.51
C GLN A 59 -15.35 -5.76 -1.21
N GLY A 60 -15.71 -4.48 -1.22
CA GLY A 60 -15.59 -3.58 -0.06
C GLY A 60 -14.17 -3.04 0.13
N ASN A 61 -13.38 -2.94 -0.94
CA ASN A 61 -12.12 -2.21 -0.92
C ASN A 61 -12.33 -0.78 -1.42
N LEU A 62 -11.65 0.15 -0.78
CA LEU A 62 -11.48 1.50 -1.30
C LEU A 62 -10.21 1.55 -2.13
N TRP A 63 -10.37 2.02 -3.36
CA TRP A 63 -9.33 2.21 -4.35
C TRP A 63 -9.01 3.69 -4.48
N THR A 64 -7.73 4.02 -4.48
CA THR A 64 -7.26 5.41 -4.55
C THR A 64 -6.04 5.53 -5.44
N SER A 65 -6.05 6.58 -6.25
CA SER A 65 -4.93 7.07 -7.06
C SER A 65 -4.01 7.94 -6.20
N CYS A 66 -2.71 7.91 -6.50
CA CYS A 66 -1.68 8.69 -5.81
C CYS A 66 -0.47 8.91 -6.74
N ASN A 67 0.52 9.67 -6.29
CA ASN A 67 1.70 10.00 -7.12
C ASN A 67 2.59 8.78 -7.45
N ARG A 68 2.39 7.64 -6.76
CA ARG A 68 3.18 6.41 -6.94
C ARG A 68 2.38 5.26 -7.56
N GLY A 69 1.15 5.50 -7.98
CA GLY A 69 0.31 4.49 -8.62
C GLY A 69 -1.10 4.48 -8.06
N ILE A 70 -1.73 3.32 -8.11
CA ILE A 70 -3.07 3.10 -7.56
C ILE A 70 -2.95 2.06 -6.47
N TYR A 71 -3.64 2.25 -5.35
CA TYR A 71 -3.67 1.25 -4.30
C TYR A 71 -5.08 1.01 -3.79
N ARG A 72 -5.29 -0.17 -3.19
CA ARG A 72 -6.54 -0.53 -2.52
C ARG A 72 -6.29 -0.90 -1.07
N VAL A 73 -7.27 -0.58 -0.24
CA VAL A 73 -7.31 -0.94 1.19
C VAL A 73 -8.70 -1.46 1.53
N SER A 74 -8.79 -2.46 2.39
CA SER A 74 -10.07 -2.96 2.88
C SER A 74 -10.80 -1.87 3.68
N LYS A 75 -12.04 -1.55 3.30
CA LYS A 75 -12.88 -0.61 4.05
C LYS A 75 -13.14 -1.09 5.48
N ALA A 76 -13.27 -2.40 5.67
CA ALA A 76 -13.44 -3.00 6.99
C ALA A 76 -12.21 -2.78 7.88
N GLN A 77 -10.99 -2.91 7.34
CA GLN A 77 -9.76 -2.64 8.09
C GLN A 77 -9.63 -1.15 8.44
N LEU A 78 -9.94 -0.24 7.50
CA LEU A 78 -9.95 1.19 7.77
C LEU A 78 -10.93 1.55 8.91
N ASN A 79 -12.15 1.01 8.86
CA ASN A 79 -13.11 1.17 9.95
C ASN A 79 -12.57 0.62 11.28
N ALA A 80 -11.99 -0.59 11.28
CA ALA A 80 -11.42 -1.19 12.49
C ALA A 80 -10.29 -0.34 13.11
N VAL A 81 -9.43 0.27 12.28
CA VAL A 81 -8.38 1.18 12.77
C VAL A 81 -8.99 2.48 13.31
N ALA A 82 -9.96 3.08 12.61
CA ALA A 82 -10.63 4.30 13.07
C ALA A 82 -11.41 4.09 14.38
N ASP A 83 -11.97 2.90 14.56
CA ASP A 83 -12.75 2.51 15.74
C ASP A 83 -11.86 1.93 16.87
N GLY A 84 -10.53 1.91 16.68
CA GLY A 84 -9.54 1.51 17.69
C GLY A 84 -9.41 0.00 17.91
N VAL A 85 -10.00 -0.81 17.04
CA VAL A 85 -9.94 -2.28 17.06
C VAL A 85 -8.62 -2.80 16.49
N ALA A 86 -8.05 -2.10 15.51
CA ALA A 86 -6.77 -2.41 14.89
C ALA A 86 -5.82 -1.20 14.94
N GLN A 87 -4.52 -1.44 14.73
CA GLN A 87 -3.51 -0.37 14.73
C GLN A 87 -3.10 0.06 13.32
N THR A 88 -3.08 -0.88 12.37
CA THR A 88 -2.62 -0.65 11.00
C THR A 88 -3.56 -1.27 9.99
N VAL A 89 -3.50 -0.77 8.77
CA VAL A 89 -4.15 -1.37 7.60
C VAL A 89 -3.11 -2.01 6.68
N GLU A 90 -3.56 -2.91 5.81
CA GLU A 90 -2.74 -3.45 4.73
C GLU A 90 -3.26 -2.92 3.39
N TYR A 91 -2.34 -2.73 2.44
CA TYR A 91 -2.68 -2.30 1.10
C TYR A 91 -2.17 -3.27 0.05
N VAL A 92 -2.76 -3.17 -1.13
CA VAL A 92 -2.17 -3.69 -2.37
C VAL A 92 -2.03 -2.52 -3.33
N SER A 93 -0.81 -2.32 -3.85
CA SER A 93 -0.49 -1.24 -4.79
C SER A 93 -0.20 -1.78 -6.19
N TYR A 94 -0.50 -0.95 -7.18
CA TYR A 94 -0.30 -1.20 -8.60
C TYR A 94 0.42 -0.01 -9.21
N ASP A 95 1.46 -0.28 -9.99
CA ASP A 95 2.32 0.69 -10.64
C ASP A 95 2.78 0.16 -12.01
N ILE A 96 3.83 0.76 -12.59
CA ILE A 96 4.39 0.34 -13.88
C ILE A 96 4.81 -1.14 -13.91
N SER A 97 5.20 -1.72 -12.77
CA SER A 97 5.57 -3.13 -12.67
C SER A 97 4.37 -4.07 -12.84
N ASP A 98 3.14 -3.57 -12.67
CA ASP A 98 1.89 -4.32 -12.89
C ASP A 98 1.25 -4.02 -14.24
N GLY A 99 1.95 -3.29 -15.12
CA GLY A 99 1.51 -2.97 -16.48
C GLY A 99 0.83 -1.62 -16.64
N MET A 100 0.91 -0.72 -15.65
CA MET A 100 0.56 0.69 -15.87
C MET A 100 1.59 1.34 -16.81
N LEU A 101 1.16 2.28 -17.66
CA LEU A 101 2.08 3.04 -18.52
C LEU A 101 2.85 4.12 -17.75
N SER A 102 2.21 4.69 -16.74
CA SER A 102 2.81 5.64 -15.79
C SER A 102 2.26 5.38 -14.39
N SER A 103 3.12 5.48 -13.38
CA SER A 103 2.69 5.44 -11.97
C SER A 103 2.03 6.74 -11.53
N GLU A 104 2.29 7.85 -12.21
CA GLU A 104 1.74 9.15 -11.82
C GLU A 104 0.29 9.29 -12.27
N THR A 105 -0.61 9.37 -11.30
CA THR A 105 -2.04 9.61 -11.54
C THR A 105 -2.36 11.10 -11.51
N ASN A 106 -3.19 11.59 -12.42
CA ASN A 106 -3.62 13.00 -12.47
C ASN A 106 -5.09 13.13 -12.03
N GLY A 107 -5.30 13.53 -10.77
CA GLY A 107 -6.65 13.66 -10.19
C GLY A 107 -7.13 15.09 -9.99
N GLU A 108 -6.60 16.06 -10.74
CA GLU A 108 -6.77 17.49 -10.45
C GLU A 108 -8.23 18.00 -10.44
N ASN A 109 -9.16 17.35 -11.16
CA ASN A 109 -10.56 17.75 -11.22
C ASN A 109 -11.51 16.57 -10.96
N GLN A 110 -12.41 16.71 -9.97
CA GLN A 110 -13.33 15.63 -9.60
C GLN A 110 -14.66 15.64 -10.39
N PRO A 111 -15.20 14.47 -10.79
CA PRO A 111 -14.57 13.15 -10.65
C PRO A 111 -13.54 12.90 -11.77
N ALA A 112 -12.30 12.56 -11.39
CA ALA A 112 -11.26 12.18 -12.36
C ALA A 112 -11.33 10.67 -12.66
N ALA A 113 -11.59 9.87 -11.63
CA ALA A 113 -11.81 8.43 -11.75
C ALA A 113 -13.31 8.05 -11.80
N CYS A 114 -13.63 6.90 -12.40
CA CYS A 114 -15.01 6.40 -12.42
C CYS A 114 -15.11 4.87 -12.31
N LYS A 115 -16.25 4.41 -11.77
CA LYS A 115 -16.64 3.00 -11.76
C LYS A 115 -17.76 2.78 -12.76
N THR A 116 -17.55 1.84 -13.68
CA THR A 116 -18.55 1.43 -14.67
C THR A 116 -19.57 0.46 -14.06
N LEU A 117 -20.72 0.29 -14.73
CA LEU A 117 -21.82 -0.57 -14.23
C LEU A 117 -21.41 -2.04 -14.05
N ASP A 118 -20.46 -2.52 -14.85
CA ASP A 118 -19.97 -3.89 -14.73
C ASP A 118 -18.94 -4.09 -13.60
N GLY A 119 -18.53 -3.02 -12.92
CA GLY A 119 -17.63 -3.06 -11.76
C GLY A 119 -16.19 -2.62 -12.05
N ARG A 120 -15.82 -2.41 -13.33
CA ARG A 120 -14.47 -1.96 -13.68
C ARG A 120 -14.24 -0.51 -13.25
N LEU A 121 -13.04 -0.27 -12.75
CA LEU A 121 -12.57 1.03 -12.28
C LEU A 121 -11.64 1.65 -13.32
N TRP A 122 -11.78 2.93 -13.56
CA TRP A 122 -10.97 3.68 -14.52
C TRP A 122 -10.34 4.87 -13.82
N PHE A 123 -9.01 4.97 -13.93
CA PHE A 123 -8.21 6.05 -13.36
C PHE A 123 -7.41 6.73 -14.46
N PRO A 124 -7.39 8.06 -14.50
CA PRO A 124 -6.52 8.79 -15.41
C PRO A 124 -5.08 8.81 -14.85
N THR A 125 -4.12 8.83 -15.77
CA THR A 125 -2.69 8.90 -15.52
C THR A 125 -2.07 9.96 -16.40
N THR A 126 -0.81 10.31 -16.14
CA THR A 126 -0.06 11.22 -17.02
C THR A 126 0.12 10.65 -18.43
N ASP A 127 0.10 9.32 -18.59
CA ASP A 127 0.20 8.61 -19.87
C ASP A 127 -1.07 7.83 -20.24
N GLY A 128 -2.23 8.48 -20.13
CA GLY A 128 -3.51 7.94 -20.59
C GLY A 128 -4.40 7.45 -19.44
N VAL A 129 -5.05 6.30 -19.60
CA VAL A 129 -5.99 5.76 -18.60
C VAL A 129 -5.65 4.32 -18.25
N VAL A 130 -5.83 3.98 -16.97
CA VAL A 130 -5.71 2.61 -16.46
C VAL A 130 -7.10 2.09 -16.15
N MET A 131 -7.38 0.87 -16.62
CA MET A 131 -8.59 0.13 -16.27
C MET A 131 -8.20 -1.02 -15.35
N ILE A 132 -8.92 -1.15 -14.25
CA ILE A 132 -8.79 -2.22 -13.28
C ILE A 132 -10.10 -2.99 -13.22
N ASP A 133 -10.03 -4.31 -13.31
CA ASP A 133 -11.13 -5.22 -13.04
C ASP A 133 -10.88 -5.90 -11.69
N PRO A 134 -11.44 -5.38 -10.57
CA PRO A 134 -11.17 -5.90 -9.23
C PRO A 134 -11.55 -7.37 -9.07
N ASP A 135 -12.53 -7.85 -9.84
CA ASP A 135 -13.05 -9.22 -9.75
C ASP A 135 -12.13 -10.23 -10.45
N ARG A 136 -11.09 -9.77 -11.18
CA ARG A 136 -10.11 -10.62 -11.88
C ARG A 136 -8.71 -10.59 -11.29
N ILE A 137 -8.50 -9.86 -10.21
CA ILE A 137 -7.18 -9.75 -9.57
C ILE A 137 -6.90 -11.02 -8.77
N THR A 138 -5.83 -11.72 -9.12
CA THR A 138 -5.32 -12.85 -8.34
C THR A 138 -4.10 -12.38 -7.57
N LEU A 139 -4.17 -12.44 -6.24
CA LEU A 139 -3.01 -12.17 -5.39
C LEU A 139 -2.13 -13.41 -5.30
N ASN A 140 -0.82 -13.20 -5.34
CA ASN A 140 0.13 -14.25 -5.00
C ASN A 140 0.40 -14.22 -3.49
N ASP A 141 -0.26 -15.09 -2.75
CA ASP A 141 -0.11 -15.21 -1.30
C ASP A 141 1.02 -16.18 -0.91
N LEU A 142 1.78 -16.71 -1.86
CA LEU A 142 2.93 -17.57 -1.57
C LEU A 142 4.12 -16.69 -1.15
N PRO A 143 4.52 -16.70 0.14
CA PRO A 143 5.71 -15.99 0.55
C PRO A 143 6.93 -16.62 -0.16
N PRO A 144 7.77 -15.81 -0.83
CA PRO A 144 8.96 -16.35 -1.47
C PRO A 144 9.89 -16.94 -0.38
N PRO A 145 10.49 -18.11 -0.62
CA PRO A 145 11.37 -18.72 0.36
C PRO A 145 12.60 -17.84 0.58
N LEU A 146 12.89 -17.53 1.84
CA LEU A 146 14.10 -16.81 2.22
C LEU A 146 15.31 -17.75 2.12
N VAL A 147 16.32 -17.33 1.36
CA VAL A 147 17.59 -18.03 1.22
C VAL A 147 18.69 -17.12 1.73
N ILE A 148 19.46 -17.60 2.72
CA ILE A 148 20.71 -16.95 3.11
C ILE A 148 21.75 -17.40 2.10
N GLU A 149 22.24 -16.47 1.29
CA GLU A 149 23.23 -16.75 0.25
C GLU A 149 24.64 -16.83 0.85
N GLU A 150 24.94 -15.92 1.78
CA GLU A 150 26.27 -15.82 2.37
C GLU A 150 26.20 -15.16 3.75
N ILE A 151 27.09 -15.59 4.65
CA ILE A 151 27.37 -14.90 5.91
C ILE A 151 28.83 -14.51 5.88
N LEU A 152 29.14 -13.24 6.13
CA LEU A 152 30.52 -12.75 6.21
C LEU A 152 30.83 -12.30 7.63
N MET A 153 32.03 -12.62 8.09
CA MET A 153 32.63 -12.04 9.30
C MET A 153 33.94 -11.37 8.91
N ASP A 154 34.00 -10.05 9.05
CA ASP A 154 35.14 -9.24 8.61
C ASP A 154 35.58 -9.54 7.15
N GLY A 155 34.59 -9.77 6.27
CA GLY A 155 34.80 -10.13 4.86
C GLY A 155 35.16 -11.60 4.58
N LEU A 156 35.22 -12.46 5.61
CA LEU A 156 35.45 -13.89 5.45
C LEU A 156 34.14 -14.67 5.43
N SER A 157 33.94 -15.45 4.37
CA SER A 157 32.74 -16.28 4.16
C SER A 157 32.63 -17.40 5.18
N LEU A 158 31.49 -17.42 5.87
CA LEU A 158 31.05 -18.46 6.80
C LEU A 158 29.98 -19.31 6.13
N ASN A 159 30.01 -20.61 6.36
CA ASN A 159 28.99 -21.51 5.83
C ASN A 159 27.65 -21.28 6.57
N PRO A 160 26.59 -20.84 5.87
CA PRO A 160 25.31 -20.52 6.50
C PRO A 160 24.58 -21.74 7.09
N ASN A 161 24.95 -22.95 6.66
CA ASN A 161 24.34 -24.21 7.11
C ASN A 161 25.02 -24.82 8.35
N HIS A 162 26.08 -24.20 8.86
CA HIS A 162 26.81 -24.68 10.04
C HIS A 162 26.76 -23.66 11.18
N ARG A 163 26.61 -24.16 12.41
CA ARG A 163 26.74 -23.32 13.60
C ARG A 163 28.19 -22.85 13.74
N ALA A 164 28.42 -21.55 13.63
CA ALA A 164 29.67 -20.92 13.99
C ALA A 164 29.59 -20.42 15.44
N MET A 165 30.63 -20.69 16.25
CA MET A 165 30.80 -20.10 17.58
C MET A 165 31.81 -18.96 17.47
N LEU A 166 31.44 -17.80 17.98
CA LEU A 166 32.23 -16.58 17.87
C LEU A 166 32.94 -16.31 19.19
N ASP A 167 34.26 -16.26 19.16
CA ASP A 167 35.06 -15.93 20.34
C ASP A 167 34.94 -14.43 20.67
N PRO A 168 34.74 -14.06 21.95
CA PRO A 168 34.74 -12.66 22.35
C PRO A 168 36.04 -11.96 21.96
N GLY A 169 35.95 -10.81 21.27
CA GLY A 169 37.10 -9.94 20.99
C GLY A 169 37.78 -10.13 19.63
N ARG A 170 37.30 -11.02 18.77
CA ARG A 170 37.67 -11.02 17.33
C ARG A 170 36.58 -10.30 16.53
N GLY A 171 36.88 -9.09 16.05
CA GLY A 171 36.33 -8.59 14.79
C GLY A 171 34.85 -8.19 14.78
N GLY A 172 34.51 -7.21 13.94
CA GLY A 172 33.57 -6.14 14.28
C GLY A 172 32.52 -5.81 13.23
N VAL A 173 32.35 -6.61 12.18
CA VAL A 173 31.24 -6.45 11.22
C VAL A 173 30.72 -7.82 10.79
N PHE A 174 29.41 -7.99 10.93
CA PHE A 174 28.66 -9.14 10.43
C PHE A 174 27.79 -8.69 9.26
N GLU A 175 27.91 -9.39 8.14
CA GLU A 175 27.07 -9.17 6.97
C GLU A 175 26.34 -10.47 6.66
N ILE A 176 25.04 -10.36 6.39
CA ILE A 176 24.21 -11.48 5.97
C ILE A 176 23.62 -11.08 4.62
N HIS A 177 24.01 -11.79 3.58
CA HIS A 177 23.42 -11.65 2.25
C HIS A 177 22.28 -12.65 2.12
N TYR A 178 21.11 -12.16 1.75
CA TYR A 178 19.91 -12.97 1.62
C TYR A 178 19.10 -12.53 0.40
N THR A 179 18.36 -13.49 -0.14
CA THR A 179 17.42 -13.25 -1.23
C THR A 179 16.11 -13.99 -0.98
N ALA A 180 15.04 -13.55 -1.63
CA ALA A 180 13.80 -14.28 -1.71
C ALA A 180 13.22 -14.09 -3.12
N ASN A 181 13.22 -15.17 -3.90
CA ASN A 181 12.85 -15.10 -5.31
C ASN A 181 11.34 -15.24 -5.47
N SER A 182 10.68 -14.17 -5.88
CA SER A 182 9.30 -14.19 -6.39
C SER A 182 9.33 -14.02 -7.90
N LEU A 183 8.91 -15.05 -8.66
CA LEU A 183 8.83 -14.97 -10.11
C LEU A 183 7.62 -14.14 -10.60
N VAL A 184 6.65 -13.90 -9.72
CA VAL A 184 5.43 -13.16 -10.04
C VAL A 184 5.60 -11.65 -9.83
N ALA A 185 6.32 -11.26 -8.77
CA ALA A 185 6.53 -9.85 -8.42
C ALA A 185 7.89 -9.66 -7.71
N PRO A 186 9.03 -9.79 -8.43
CA PRO A 186 10.36 -9.71 -7.83
C PRO A 186 10.64 -8.34 -7.20
N GLU A 187 10.16 -7.25 -7.82
CA GLU A 187 10.37 -5.88 -7.37
C GLU A 187 9.54 -5.50 -6.13
N LYS A 188 8.56 -6.34 -5.76
CA LYS A 188 7.66 -6.10 -4.61
C LYS A 188 8.01 -6.92 -3.38
N VAL A 189 9.10 -7.68 -3.42
CA VAL A 189 9.58 -8.43 -2.25
C VAL A 189 10.09 -7.45 -1.19
N ARG A 190 9.51 -7.54 0.01
CA ARG A 190 9.93 -6.74 1.17
C ARG A 190 10.47 -7.66 2.25
N PHE A 191 11.60 -7.25 2.83
CA PHE A 191 12.25 -7.95 3.91
C PHE A 191 12.05 -7.21 5.22
N ARG A 192 11.92 -7.97 6.30
CA ARG A 192 11.97 -7.46 7.68
C ARG A 192 13.00 -8.31 8.41
N TYR A 193 14.03 -7.67 8.96
CA TYR A 193 15.11 -8.28 9.72
C TYR A 193 15.20 -7.68 11.12
#